data_AF-A0A7E4VAQ4-F1
#
_entry.id   AF-A0A7E4VAQ4-F1
#
_cell.length_a   1.000
_cell.length_b   1.000
_cell.length_c   1.000
_cell.angle_alpha   90.00
_cell.angle_beta   90.00
_cell.angle_gamma   90.00
#
_symmetry.space_group_name_H-M   'P 1'
#
loop_
_entity.id
_entity.type
_entity.pdbx_description
1 polymer ?
#
loop_
_entity_poly.entity_id
_entity_poly.type
_entity_poly.pdbx_seq_one_letter_code
_entity_poly.pdbx_strand_id
1 'polypeptide(L)'
;MRNEARRGATTKIHLIGDLETRFSPSFAAKVRPLTQQLVNGELGKAVLVYRRFEMDESVAYPTDMKEFKSLVDKEKMIQFHVQYYKVGHFIPNLEQWLDYSVNNETVTIEKVAYDRSEWEPQFIMTHDTPYHYEHAPTRSMDHQFLCFELCRSGYSYYVMSHVYNIHLGIKKQLNALEMSVGMYGLTQKAAVMARYAVYINSRYPVNETAKCPHWDNYI
;
A
#
# COMPACT_ATOMS: atom_id res chain seq x y z
N MET A 1 -1.73 13.85 -10.28
CA MET A 1 -2.78 12.95 -10.84
C MET A 1 -3.64 12.29 -9.76
N ARG A 2 -3.07 11.63 -8.73
CA ARG A 2 -3.85 10.94 -7.68
C ARG A 2 -4.85 11.86 -6.95
N ASN A 3 -4.42 13.06 -6.56
CA ASN A 3 -5.30 14.02 -5.89
C ASN A 3 -6.44 14.49 -6.81
N GLU A 4 -6.16 14.79 -8.08
CA GLU A 4 -7.22 15.16 -9.04
C GLU A 4 -8.23 14.04 -9.25
N ALA A 5 -7.75 12.79 -9.40
CA ALA A 5 -8.63 11.63 -9.53
C ALA A 5 -9.54 11.47 -8.29
N ARG A 6 -9.00 11.71 -7.09
CA ARG A 6 -9.77 11.69 -5.84
C ARG A 6 -10.76 12.85 -5.73
N ARG A 7 -10.40 14.07 -6.18
CA ARG A 7 -11.33 15.22 -6.20
C ARG A 7 -12.47 15.01 -7.19
N GLY A 8 -12.21 14.32 -8.30
CA GLY A 8 -13.22 13.98 -9.32
C GLY A 8 -14.05 12.73 -8.99
N ALA A 9 -13.67 11.93 -7.99
CA ALA A 9 -14.41 10.72 -7.63
C ALA A 9 -15.72 11.07 -6.89
N THR A 10 -16.82 10.44 -7.29
CA THR A 10 -18.15 10.66 -6.71
C THR A 10 -18.46 9.72 -5.54
N THR A 11 -17.62 8.71 -5.30
CA THR A 11 -17.81 7.68 -4.28
C THR A 11 -17.08 8.01 -2.99
N LYS A 12 -17.64 7.61 -1.85
CA LYS A 12 -17.00 7.79 -0.53
C LYS A 12 -15.78 6.90 -0.28
N ILE A 13 -15.56 5.91 -1.15
CA ILE A 13 -14.48 4.93 -1.06
C ILE A 13 -13.51 5.18 -2.22
N HIS A 14 -12.22 5.20 -1.91
CA HIS A 14 -11.13 5.29 -2.87
C HIS A 14 -10.20 4.09 -2.75
N LEU A 15 -9.74 3.59 -3.88
CA LEU A 15 -8.73 2.53 -3.97
C LEU A 15 -7.53 3.08 -4.74
N ILE A 16 -6.31 2.92 -4.21
CA ILE A 16 -5.08 3.30 -4.91
C ILE A 16 -4.44 2.05 -5.50
N GLY A 17 -4.47 1.92 -6.82
CA GLY A 17 -3.76 0.86 -7.54
C GLY A 17 -2.88 1.42 -8.65
N ASP A 18 -2.00 0.57 -9.17
CA ASP A 18 -1.24 0.86 -10.38
C ASP A 18 -2.02 0.35 -11.60
N LEU A 19 -1.95 1.08 -12.72
CA LEU A 19 -2.68 0.78 -13.96
C LEU A 19 -2.42 -0.65 -14.49
N GLU A 20 -1.23 -1.17 -14.25
CA GLU A 20 -0.76 -2.47 -14.76
C GLU A 20 -1.05 -3.64 -13.80
N THR A 21 -1.88 -3.41 -12.77
CA THR A 21 -2.21 -4.44 -11.78
C THR A 21 -3.59 -5.06 -11.99
N ARG A 22 -3.68 -6.37 -11.79
CA ARG A 22 -4.94 -7.13 -11.79
C ARG A 22 -5.33 -7.51 -10.37
N PHE A 23 -6.55 -7.18 -9.97
CA PHE A 23 -7.10 -7.57 -8.66
C PHE A 23 -7.54 -9.04 -8.64
N SER A 24 -7.48 -9.65 -7.45
CA SER A 24 -7.93 -11.02 -7.20
C SER A 24 -9.39 -11.25 -7.64
N PRO A 25 -9.77 -12.49 -8.01
CA PRO A 25 -11.16 -12.83 -8.33
C PRO A 25 -12.15 -12.37 -7.25
N SER A 26 -13.23 -11.73 -7.69
CA SER A 26 -14.30 -11.17 -6.86
C SER A 26 -13.85 -10.13 -5.82
N PHE A 27 -12.72 -9.43 -6.05
CA PHE A 27 -12.16 -8.44 -5.12
C PHE A 27 -13.22 -7.44 -4.60
N ALA A 28 -13.95 -6.78 -5.50
CA ALA A 28 -14.94 -5.76 -5.12
C ALA A 28 -16.07 -6.35 -4.24
N ALA A 29 -16.55 -7.55 -4.57
CA ALA A 29 -17.58 -8.23 -3.79
C ALA A 29 -17.07 -8.62 -2.39
N LYS A 30 -15.83 -9.13 -2.32
CA LYS A 30 -15.16 -9.53 -1.07
C LYS A 30 -14.92 -8.36 -0.12
N VAL A 31 -14.49 -7.20 -0.62
CA VAL A 31 -14.17 -6.04 0.23
C VAL A 31 -15.39 -5.19 0.60
N ARG A 32 -16.51 -5.32 -0.14
CA ARG A 32 -17.70 -4.49 0.05
C ARG A 32 -18.23 -4.44 1.49
N PRO A 33 -18.34 -5.54 2.25
CA PRO A 33 -18.76 -5.47 3.65
C PRO A 33 -17.83 -4.61 4.51
N LEU A 34 -16.51 -4.78 4.35
CA LEU A 34 -15.50 -4.02 5.11
C LEU A 34 -15.48 -2.54 4.71
N THR A 35 -15.67 -2.23 3.43
CA THR A 35 -15.73 -0.82 2.99
C THR A 35 -17.00 -0.13 3.45
N GLN A 36 -18.12 -0.86 3.62
CA GLN A 36 -19.31 -0.32 4.26
C GLN A 36 -19.05 0.03 5.74
N GLN A 37 -18.42 -0.87 6.49
CA GLN A 37 -18.02 -0.61 7.89
C GLN A 37 -17.09 0.60 7.98
N LEU A 38 -16.15 0.72 7.04
CA LEU A 38 -15.24 1.86 6.96
C LEU A 38 -16.01 3.18 6.73
N VAL A 39 -16.95 3.22 5.79
CA VAL A 39 -17.77 4.42 5.51
C VAL A 39 -18.72 4.76 6.65
N ASN A 40 -19.22 3.76 7.37
CA ASN A 40 -20.10 3.94 8.53
C ASN A 40 -19.33 4.41 9.78
N GLY A 41 -17.99 4.45 9.75
CA GLY A 41 -17.15 4.83 10.88
C GLY A 41 -16.96 3.73 11.93
N GLU A 42 -17.39 2.50 11.65
CA GLU A 42 -17.31 1.36 12.58
C GLU A 42 -15.85 0.94 12.85
N LEU A 43 -14.95 1.21 11.90
CA LEU A 43 -13.50 0.94 12.03
C LEU A 43 -12.69 2.15 12.53
N GLY A 44 -13.36 3.28 12.83
CA GLY A 44 -12.71 4.55 13.13
C GLY A 44 -11.82 5.05 11.99
N LYS A 45 -10.72 5.75 12.32
CA LYS A 45 -9.70 6.13 11.34
C LYS A 45 -8.89 4.90 10.93
N ALA A 46 -9.24 4.30 9.81
CA ALA A 46 -8.63 3.08 9.31
C ALA A 46 -8.35 3.15 7.81
N VAL A 47 -7.36 2.38 7.37
CA VAL A 47 -7.16 2.04 5.96
C VAL A 47 -7.07 0.53 5.81
N LEU A 48 -7.67 0.01 4.74
CA LEU A 48 -7.74 -1.43 4.47
C LEU A 48 -6.66 -1.79 3.45
N VAL A 49 -5.56 -2.37 3.93
CA VAL A 49 -4.42 -2.82 3.14
C VAL A 49 -4.75 -4.14 2.45
N TYR A 50 -4.40 -4.24 1.16
CA TYR A 50 -4.37 -5.51 0.44
C TYR A 50 -2.95 -5.87 0.04
N ARG A 51 -2.65 -7.16 -0.04
CA ARG A 51 -1.31 -7.61 -0.42
C ARG A 51 -1.08 -7.43 -1.92
N ARG A 52 0.17 -7.20 -2.29
CA ARG A 52 0.60 -7.05 -3.68
C ARG A 52 1.58 -8.15 -4.03
N PHE A 53 1.46 -8.67 -5.24
CA PHE A 53 2.34 -9.72 -5.74
C PHE A 53 2.85 -9.40 -7.14
N GLU A 54 4.02 -9.93 -7.46
CA GLU A 54 4.55 -10.02 -8.81
C GLU A 54 4.42 -11.47 -9.28
N MET A 55 4.01 -11.68 -10.52
CA MET A 55 3.77 -13.00 -11.09
C MET A 55 4.67 -13.23 -12.31
N ASP A 56 5.23 -14.43 -12.42
CA ASP A 56 5.94 -14.88 -13.60
C ASP A 56 5.03 -14.82 -14.84
N GLU A 57 5.54 -14.33 -15.96
CA GLU A 57 4.79 -14.19 -17.20
C GLU A 57 4.46 -15.55 -17.84
N SER A 58 5.17 -16.61 -17.44
CA SER A 58 5.00 -17.97 -17.98
C SER A 58 3.80 -18.72 -17.40
N VAL A 59 3.04 -18.14 -16.47
CA VAL A 59 1.90 -18.80 -15.80
C VAL A 59 0.61 -18.01 -15.98
N ALA A 60 -0.52 -18.74 -15.94
CA ALA A 60 -1.84 -18.12 -15.95
C ALA A 60 -2.14 -17.47 -14.60
N TYR A 61 -2.99 -16.43 -14.63
CA TYR A 61 -3.50 -15.81 -13.41
C TYR A 61 -4.31 -16.82 -12.58
N PRO A 62 -4.11 -16.87 -11.25
CA PRO A 62 -4.88 -17.77 -10.39
C PRO A 62 -6.35 -17.35 -10.35
N THR A 63 -7.22 -18.34 -10.40
CA THR A 63 -8.69 -18.18 -10.35
C THR A 63 -9.26 -18.36 -8.95
N ASP A 64 -8.49 -18.96 -8.04
CA ASP A 64 -8.84 -19.12 -6.62
C ASP A 64 -7.60 -19.06 -5.70
N MET A 65 -7.84 -19.16 -4.38
CA MET A 65 -6.77 -19.11 -3.37
C MET A 65 -5.87 -20.35 -3.34
N LYS A 66 -6.34 -21.51 -3.82
CA LYS A 66 -5.55 -22.76 -3.87
C LYS A 66 -4.53 -22.69 -5.00
N GLU A 67 -4.96 -22.24 -6.18
CA GLU A 67 -4.08 -21.94 -7.31
C GLU A 67 -3.10 -20.84 -6.93
N PHE A 68 -3.58 -19.76 -6.28
CA PHE A 68 -2.74 -18.69 -5.76
C PHE A 68 -1.63 -19.23 -4.86
N LYS A 69 -1.99 -20.03 -3.83
CA LYS A 69 -1.01 -20.64 -2.93
C LYS A 69 -0.03 -21.53 -3.68
N SER A 70 -0.50 -22.35 -4.64
CA SER A 70 0.37 -23.21 -5.45
C SER A 70 1.42 -22.40 -6.23
N LEU A 71 1.04 -21.24 -6.76
CA LEU A 71 1.99 -20.36 -7.47
C LEU A 71 3.00 -19.71 -6.51
N VAL A 72 2.60 -19.37 -5.28
CA VAL A 72 3.53 -18.89 -4.25
C VAL A 72 4.51 -19.98 -3.84
N ASP A 73 4.02 -21.20 -3.56
CA ASP A 73 4.84 -22.34 -3.15
C ASP A 73 5.87 -22.74 -4.24
N LYS A 74 5.55 -22.49 -5.51
CA LYS A 74 6.44 -22.71 -6.67
C LYS A 74 7.31 -21.52 -7.03
N GLU A 75 7.29 -20.46 -6.22
CA GLU A 75 8.00 -19.18 -6.47
C GLU A 75 7.63 -18.50 -7.81
N LYS A 76 6.49 -18.87 -8.40
CA LYS A 76 5.94 -18.25 -9.61
C LYS A 76 5.16 -16.98 -9.32
N MET A 77 4.91 -16.72 -8.05
CA MET A 77 4.30 -15.49 -7.57
C MET A 77 4.93 -15.11 -6.24
N ILE A 78 5.46 -13.90 -6.15
CA ILE A 78 6.22 -13.43 -5.00
C ILE A 78 5.63 -12.13 -4.47
N GLN A 79 5.89 -11.82 -3.20
CA GLN A 79 5.48 -10.51 -2.66
C GLN A 79 6.12 -9.39 -3.48
N PHE A 80 5.32 -8.37 -3.79
CA PHE A 80 5.72 -7.28 -4.67
C PHE A 80 7.05 -6.66 -4.27
N HIS A 81 7.96 -6.50 -5.23
CA HIS A 81 9.29 -5.92 -5.05
C HIS A 81 10.16 -6.63 -3.99
N VAL A 82 9.88 -7.88 -3.61
CA VAL A 82 10.72 -8.59 -2.62
C VAL A 82 12.18 -8.75 -3.09
N GLN A 83 12.41 -8.81 -4.41
CA GLN A 83 13.75 -8.89 -5.02
C GLN A 83 14.41 -7.52 -5.24
N TYR A 84 13.66 -6.43 -5.14
CA TYR A 84 14.12 -5.08 -5.52
C TYR A 84 14.06 -4.07 -4.37
N TYR A 85 12.93 -3.98 -3.66
CA TYR A 85 12.68 -3.02 -2.58
C TYR A 85 11.81 -3.62 -1.45
N LYS A 86 12.32 -4.68 -0.80
CA LYS A 86 11.59 -5.43 0.23
C LYS A 86 11.13 -4.55 1.40
N VAL A 87 11.96 -3.60 1.87
CA VAL A 87 11.66 -2.78 3.05
C VAL A 87 10.35 -1.99 2.89
N GLY A 88 10.09 -1.46 1.70
CA GLY A 88 8.90 -0.63 1.42
C GLY A 88 7.61 -1.43 1.26
N HIS A 89 7.67 -2.72 0.97
CA HIS A 89 6.47 -3.50 0.62
C HIS A 89 6.24 -4.75 1.48
N PHE A 90 7.19 -5.12 2.35
CA PHE A 90 7.04 -6.30 3.21
C PHE A 90 5.82 -6.19 4.14
N ILE A 91 5.01 -7.23 4.19
CA ILE A 91 3.90 -7.37 5.15
C ILE A 91 4.08 -8.73 5.86
N PRO A 92 4.18 -8.76 7.20
CA PRO A 92 4.43 -9.99 7.96
C PRO A 92 3.29 -11.02 7.80
N ASN A 93 3.46 -12.24 8.32
CA ASN A 93 2.38 -13.24 8.42
C ASN A 93 1.80 -13.73 7.08
N LEU A 94 2.63 -13.85 6.03
CA LEU A 94 2.16 -14.31 4.71
C LEU A 94 1.57 -15.73 4.76
N GLU A 95 2.23 -16.66 5.44
CA GLU A 95 1.79 -18.07 5.53
C GLU A 95 0.44 -18.19 6.24
N GLN A 96 0.29 -17.53 7.39
CA GLN A 96 -0.97 -17.48 8.14
C GLN A 96 -2.10 -16.84 7.30
N TRP A 97 -1.78 -15.76 6.57
CA TRP A 97 -2.71 -15.11 5.66
C TRP A 97 -3.14 -16.04 4.51
N LEU A 98 -2.22 -16.81 3.93
CA LEU A 98 -2.47 -17.80 2.89
C LEU A 98 -3.36 -18.93 3.40
N ASP A 99 -2.98 -19.54 4.53
CA ASP A 99 -3.67 -20.68 5.12
C ASP A 99 -5.09 -20.30 5.52
N TYR A 100 -5.29 -19.13 6.14
CA TYR A 100 -6.62 -18.64 6.44
C TYR A 100 -7.44 -18.44 5.16
N SER A 101 -6.86 -17.79 4.14
CA SER A 101 -7.55 -17.46 2.89
C SER A 101 -7.89 -18.67 2.02
N VAL A 102 -7.16 -19.79 2.18
CA VAL A 102 -7.44 -21.06 1.48
C VAL A 102 -8.55 -21.86 2.16
N ASN A 103 -8.60 -21.81 3.50
CA ASN A 103 -9.45 -22.69 4.30
C ASN A 103 -10.74 -22.03 4.80
N ASN A 104 -10.95 -20.74 4.51
CA ASN A 104 -12.12 -19.98 4.95
C ASN A 104 -12.74 -19.21 3.78
N GLU A 105 -13.98 -18.75 3.97
CA GLU A 105 -14.69 -17.92 2.98
C GLU A 105 -14.84 -16.46 3.43
N THR A 106 -14.74 -16.22 4.74
CA THR A 106 -15.00 -14.89 5.33
C THR A 106 -13.76 -14.03 5.30
N VAL A 107 -13.87 -12.87 4.65
CA VAL A 107 -12.84 -11.83 4.66
C VAL A 107 -12.74 -11.24 6.08
N THR A 108 -11.51 -11.17 6.57
CA THR A 108 -11.13 -10.66 7.90
C THR A 108 -10.08 -9.58 7.74
N ILE A 109 -9.89 -8.82 8.82
CA ILE A 109 -8.86 -7.80 8.92
C ILE A 109 -7.96 -8.07 10.12
N GLU A 110 -6.65 -7.90 9.93
CA GLU A 110 -5.65 -7.97 11.00
C GLU A 110 -4.94 -6.62 11.11
N LYS A 111 -4.88 -6.07 12.32
CA LYS A 111 -4.18 -4.81 12.55
C LYS A 111 -2.67 -5.03 12.40
N VAL A 112 -2.02 -4.20 11.59
CA VAL A 112 -0.56 -4.21 11.43
C VAL A 112 0.03 -2.89 11.92
N ALA A 113 1.21 -2.97 12.53
CA ALA A 113 1.94 -1.78 12.97
C ALA A 113 2.51 -1.04 11.76
N TYR A 114 2.35 0.28 11.75
CA TYR A 114 3.12 1.17 10.87
C TYR A 114 4.39 1.55 11.63
N ASP A 115 5.44 0.73 11.47
CA ASP A 115 6.65 0.77 12.30
C ASP A 115 7.89 1.35 11.60
N ARG A 116 7.75 1.69 10.32
CA ARG A 116 8.85 2.20 9.48
C ARG A 116 8.31 3.12 8.38
N SER A 117 8.98 4.24 8.13
CA SER A 117 8.49 5.33 7.26
C SER A 117 8.56 4.99 5.77
N GLU A 118 9.36 3.99 5.42
CA GLU A 118 9.54 3.46 4.07
C GLU A 118 8.38 2.58 3.63
N TRP A 119 7.62 2.03 4.59
CA TRP A 119 6.51 1.11 4.29
C TRP A 119 5.39 1.86 3.55
N GLU A 120 5.10 1.40 2.34
CA GLU A 120 4.18 2.03 1.39
C GLU A 120 3.17 1.00 0.84
N PRO A 121 2.32 0.41 1.70
CA PRO A 121 1.30 -0.54 1.28
C PRO A 121 0.24 0.14 0.42
N GLN A 122 -0.35 -0.57 -0.54
CA GLN A 122 -1.58 -0.08 -1.17
C GLN A 122 -2.80 -0.41 -0.30
N PHE A 123 -3.79 0.49 -0.28
CA PHE A 123 -4.95 0.37 0.58
C PHE A 123 -6.20 1.00 -0.02
N ILE A 124 -7.35 0.56 0.51
CA ILE A 124 -8.65 1.20 0.37
C ILE A 124 -8.81 2.19 1.51
N MET A 125 -9.35 3.36 1.19
CA MET A 125 -9.58 4.44 2.14
C MET A 125 -10.89 5.17 1.83
N THR A 126 -11.31 6.05 2.73
CA THR A 126 -12.45 6.93 2.52
C THR A 126 -12.04 8.25 1.84
N HIS A 127 -13.01 8.96 1.28
CA HIS A 127 -12.77 10.21 0.56
C HIS A 127 -12.14 11.34 1.42
N ASP A 128 -12.38 11.32 2.72
CA ASP A 128 -11.95 12.30 3.72
C ASP A 128 -10.53 12.06 4.26
N THR A 129 -9.84 11.02 3.81
CA THR A 129 -8.42 10.84 4.14
C THR A 129 -7.56 11.99 3.60
N PRO A 130 -6.40 12.28 4.21
CA PRO A 130 -5.47 13.26 3.68
C PRO A 130 -5.09 13.00 2.21
N TYR A 131 -4.83 14.07 1.46
CA TYR A 131 -4.35 13.98 0.08
C TYR A 131 -2.86 13.62 0.03
N HIS A 132 -2.38 13.18 -1.13
CA HIS A 132 -0.93 13.04 -1.33
C HIS A 132 -0.26 14.41 -1.28
N TYR A 133 0.97 14.43 -0.79
CA TYR A 133 1.76 15.66 -0.73
C TYR A 133 2.23 16.06 -2.15
N GLU A 134 1.72 17.18 -2.65
CA GLU A 134 1.84 17.56 -4.07
C GLU A 134 3.26 17.96 -4.50
N HIS A 135 4.18 18.17 -3.56
CA HIS A 135 5.58 18.47 -3.84
C HIS A 135 6.49 17.24 -3.82
N ALA A 136 5.92 16.03 -3.78
CA ALA A 136 6.68 14.80 -3.92
C ALA A 136 7.34 14.70 -5.30
N PRO A 137 8.63 14.32 -5.38
CA PRO A 137 9.29 14.08 -6.66
C PRO A 137 8.67 12.85 -7.35
N THR A 138 8.60 12.91 -8.68
CA THR A 138 8.09 11.80 -9.50
C THR A 138 8.83 10.50 -9.19
N ARG A 139 8.09 9.41 -8.96
CA ARG A 139 8.61 8.06 -8.59
C ARG A 139 9.37 7.97 -7.26
N SER A 140 9.29 8.96 -6.38
CA SER A 140 9.97 8.89 -5.09
C SER A 140 9.11 9.48 -3.97
N MET A 141 8.89 8.66 -2.92
CA MET A 141 8.27 9.01 -1.65
C MET A 141 6.80 9.49 -1.67
N ASP A 142 6.16 9.67 -2.83
CA ASP A 142 4.77 10.15 -2.93
C ASP A 142 3.81 9.34 -2.04
N HIS A 143 3.83 8.01 -2.17
CA HIS A 143 2.96 7.14 -1.37
C HIS A 143 3.44 7.00 0.08
N GLN A 144 4.75 7.04 0.32
CA GLN A 144 5.35 7.05 1.66
C GLN A 144 4.91 8.28 2.47
N PHE A 145 4.84 9.46 1.85
CA PHE A 145 4.33 10.68 2.48
C PHE A 145 2.88 10.48 2.92
N LEU A 146 2.01 9.99 2.05
CA LEU A 146 0.62 9.73 2.42
C LEU A 146 0.53 8.70 3.57
N CYS A 147 1.31 7.62 3.53
CA CYS A 147 1.34 6.64 4.60
C CYS A 147 1.77 7.28 5.94
N PHE A 148 2.83 8.08 5.92
CA PHE A 148 3.27 8.76 7.13
C PHE A 148 2.21 9.75 7.66
N GLU A 149 1.58 10.51 6.77
CA GLU A 149 0.52 11.46 7.14
C GLU A 149 -0.71 10.76 7.74
N LEU A 150 -1.09 9.61 7.21
CA LEU A 150 -2.15 8.78 7.78
C LEU A 150 -1.82 8.35 9.21
N CYS A 151 -0.59 7.88 9.46
CA CYS A 151 -0.17 7.56 10.82
C CYS A 151 -0.26 8.79 11.74
N ARG A 152 0.30 9.93 11.33
CA ARG A 152 0.31 11.19 12.09
C ARG A 152 -1.09 11.75 12.37
N SER A 153 -2.04 11.46 11.49
CA SER A 153 -3.45 11.85 11.64
C SER A 153 -4.30 10.83 12.40
N GLY A 154 -3.69 9.76 12.92
CA GLY A 154 -4.31 8.77 13.82
C GLY A 154 -4.95 7.56 13.12
N TYR A 155 -4.61 7.29 11.86
CA TYR A 155 -5.13 6.12 11.14
C TYR A 155 -4.42 4.83 11.58
N SER A 156 -5.20 3.75 11.65
CA SER A 156 -4.71 2.37 11.81
C SER A 156 -4.71 1.62 10.48
N TYR A 157 -3.74 0.71 10.32
CA TYR A 157 -3.59 -0.12 9.14
C TYR A 157 -4.11 -1.52 9.40
N TYR A 158 -4.94 -2.02 8.49
CA TYR A 158 -5.55 -3.34 8.60
C TYR A 158 -5.33 -4.14 7.33
N VAL A 159 -4.62 -5.26 7.42
CA VAL A 159 -4.41 -6.17 6.27
C VAL A 159 -5.64 -7.05 6.12
N MET A 160 -6.28 -6.98 4.95
CA MET A 160 -7.41 -7.83 4.60
C MET A 160 -6.95 -9.21 4.16
N SER A 161 -7.65 -10.27 4.57
CA SER A 161 -7.49 -11.63 4.03
C SER A 161 -8.10 -11.78 2.62
N HIS A 162 -7.78 -12.86 1.90
CA HIS A 162 -8.36 -13.25 0.59
C HIS A 162 -8.14 -12.31 -0.61
N VAL A 163 -7.71 -11.07 -0.39
CA VAL A 163 -7.68 -10.04 -1.42
C VAL A 163 -6.27 -9.53 -1.67
N TYR A 164 -5.94 -9.40 -2.95
CA TYR A 164 -4.63 -9.02 -3.41
C TYR A 164 -4.71 -8.40 -4.81
N ASN A 165 -3.62 -7.77 -5.26
CA ASN A 165 -3.40 -7.49 -6.68
C ASN A 165 -2.10 -8.14 -7.17
N ILE A 166 -2.03 -8.32 -8.49
CA ILE A 166 -0.92 -8.93 -9.20
C ILE A 166 -0.39 -7.91 -10.20
N HIS A 167 0.90 -7.64 -10.13
CA HIS A 167 1.69 -7.04 -11.20
C HIS A 167 2.28 -8.16 -12.06
N LEU A 168 2.13 -8.09 -13.38
CA LEU A 168 2.70 -9.08 -14.28
C LEU A 168 4.20 -8.80 -14.48
N GLY A 169 5.04 -9.84 -14.40
CA GLY A 169 6.49 -9.72 -14.47
C GLY A 169 7.13 -9.49 -13.09
N ILE A 170 8.16 -10.28 -12.79
CA ILE A 170 8.95 -10.17 -11.55
C ILE A 170 10.09 -9.17 -11.76
N LYS A 171 10.02 -8.04 -11.07
CA LYS A 171 11.02 -6.98 -11.20
C LYS A 171 12.29 -7.31 -10.42
N LYS A 172 13.41 -7.40 -11.14
CA LYS A 172 14.75 -7.64 -10.57
C LYS A 172 15.61 -6.39 -10.50
N GLN A 173 15.41 -5.47 -11.44
CA GLN A 173 16.19 -4.24 -11.55
C GLN A 173 15.38 -3.15 -12.27
N LEU A 174 15.85 -1.91 -12.14
CA LEU A 174 15.32 -0.78 -12.90
C LEU A 174 15.80 -0.84 -14.35
N ASN A 175 14.96 -0.40 -15.29
CA ASN A 175 15.43 -0.04 -16.62
C ASN A 175 16.04 1.39 -16.63
N ALA A 176 16.70 1.75 -17.74
CA ALA A 176 17.44 3.02 -17.85
C ALA A 176 16.56 4.27 -17.62
N LEU A 177 15.30 4.26 -18.08
CA LEU A 177 14.37 5.36 -17.86
C LEU A 177 13.97 5.45 -16.38
N GLU A 178 13.71 4.32 -15.73
CA GLU A 178 13.35 4.33 -14.31
C GLU A 178 14.51 4.78 -13.44
N MET A 179 15.73 4.36 -13.79
CA MET A 179 16.95 4.79 -13.12
C MET A 179 17.16 6.30 -13.28
N SER A 180 17.04 6.85 -14.49
CA SER A 180 17.23 8.28 -14.72
C SER A 180 16.19 9.15 -14.00
N VAL A 181 14.92 8.74 -14.02
CA VAL A 181 13.85 9.41 -13.26
C VAL A 181 14.09 9.31 -11.75
N GLY A 182 14.51 8.13 -11.27
CA GLY A 182 14.85 7.93 -9.86
C GLY A 182 16.01 8.82 -9.40
N MET A 183 17.09 8.88 -10.19
CA MET A 183 18.24 9.75 -9.93
C MET A 183 17.84 11.23 -9.91
N TYR A 184 16.99 11.66 -10.85
CA TYR A 184 16.47 13.02 -10.84
C TYR A 184 15.65 13.31 -9.57
N GLY A 185 14.81 12.36 -9.13
CA GLY A 185 14.08 12.46 -7.87
C GLY A 185 15.00 12.59 -6.64
N LEU A 186 16.12 11.87 -6.62
CA LEU A 186 17.11 11.94 -5.54
C LEU A 186 17.75 13.32 -5.41
N THR A 187 17.97 14.05 -6.51
CA THR A 187 18.53 15.41 -6.44
C THR A 187 17.61 16.39 -5.68
N GLN A 188 16.30 16.11 -5.63
CA GLN A 188 15.31 16.93 -4.95
C GLN A 188 14.96 16.42 -3.54
N LYS A 189 15.42 15.20 -3.18
CA LYS A 189 14.99 14.48 -1.97
C LYS A 189 15.16 15.32 -0.71
N ALA A 190 16.36 15.83 -0.45
CA ALA A 190 16.65 16.57 0.79
C ALA A 190 15.75 17.81 0.95
N ALA A 191 15.59 18.59 -0.11
CA ALA A 191 14.75 19.79 -0.08
C ALA A 191 13.26 19.46 0.11
N VAL A 192 12.77 18.38 -0.53
CA VAL A 192 11.39 17.93 -0.36
C VAL A 192 11.15 17.39 1.05
N MET A 193 12.07 16.60 1.59
CA MET A 193 12.01 16.06 2.95
C MET A 193 11.93 17.19 3.98
N ALA A 194 12.79 18.22 3.86
CA ALA A 194 12.76 19.37 4.76
C ALA A 194 11.42 20.13 4.71
N ARG A 195 10.88 20.36 3.50
CA ARG A 195 9.56 20.98 3.35
C ARG A 195 8.44 20.12 3.92
N TYR A 196 8.50 18.81 3.68
CA TYR A 196 7.50 17.87 4.19
C TYR A 196 7.54 17.78 5.71
N ALA A 197 8.72 17.80 6.33
CA ALA A 197 8.87 17.83 7.79
C ALA A 197 8.20 19.07 8.41
N VAL A 198 8.36 20.25 7.82
CA VAL A 198 7.65 21.48 8.25
C VAL A 198 6.14 21.33 8.06
N TYR A 199 5.71 20.85 6.89
CA TYR A 199 4.29 20.61 6.58
C TYR A 199 3.64 19.66 7.60
N ILE A 200 4.24 18.49 7.83
CA ILE A 200 3.63 17.47 8.68
C ILE A 200 3.62 17.87 10.15
N ASN A 201 4.69 18.50 10.65
CA ASN A 201 4.78 18.93 12.04
C ASN A 201 3.88 20.13 12.36
N SER A 202 3.63 21.01 11.38
CA SER A 202 2.67 22.11 11.55
C SER A 202 1.22 21.62 11.56
N ARG A 203 0.89 20.60 10.75
CA ARG A 203 -0.47 20.09 10.61
C ARG A 203 -0.85 19.07 11.68
N TYR A 204 0.08 18.20 12.04
CA TYR A 204 -0.08 17.20 13.09
C TYR A 204 1.17 17.27 13.98
N PRO A 205 1.16 18.08 15.05
CA PRO A 205 2.29 18.19 15.97
C PRO A 205 2.66 16.83 16.59
N VAL A 206 3.93 16.67 16.97
CA VAL A 206 4.38 15.42 17.61
C VAL A 206 3.66 15.27 18.94
N ASN A 207 2.87 14.23 19.06
CA ASN A 207 2.29 13.79 20.31
C ASN A 207 3.05 12.53 20.74
N GLU A 208 3.58 12.51 21.95
CA GLU A 208 4.35 11.39 22.53
C GLU A 208 3.56 10.06 22.54
N THR A 209 2.23 10.10 22.37
CA THR A 209 1.38 8.91 22.26
C THR A 209 1.26 8.35 20.84
N ALA A 210 1.69 9.07 19.80
CA ALA A 210 1.59 8.63 18.41
C ALA A 210 2.70 7.63 18.09
N LYS A 211 2.35 6.34 18.00
CA LYS A 211 3.25 5.23 17.62
C LYS A 211 3.57 5.24 16.11
N CYS A 212 4.05 6.37 15.61
CA CYS A 212 4.54 6.50 14.24
C CYS A 212 6.07 6.41 14.22
N PRO A 213 6.67 5.85 13.16
CA PRO A 213 8.12 5.81 13.03
C PRO A 213 8.69 7.22 12.97
N HIS A 214 9.99 7.35 13.25
CA HIS A 214 10.66 8.60 12.93
C HIS A 214 10.70 8.79 11.42
N TRP A 215 10.41 10.01 10.99
CA TRP A 215 10.46 10.39 9.59
C TRP A 215 11.90 10.37 9.04
N ASP A 216 12.88 10.57 9.92
CA ASP A 216 14.24 11.00 9.57
C ASP A 216 15.32 9.90 9.52
N ASN A 217 14.97 8.63 9.28
CA ASN A 217 15.98 7.55 9.22
C ASN A 217 16.99 7.63 8.05
N TYR A 218 17.02 8.73 7.26
CA TYR A 218 17.92 8.89 6.11
C TYR A 218 18.38 10.33 5.85
N ILE A 219 18.89 11.01 6.88
CA ILE A 219 19.91 12.06 6.68
C ILE A 219 21.28 11.39 6.77
#